data_AF-A0A817CRP9-F1
#
_entry.id   AF-A0A817CRP9-F1
#
_cell.length_a   1.000
_cell.length_b   1.000
_cell.length_c   1.000
_cell.angle_alpha   90.00
_cell.angle_beta   90.00
_cell.angle_gamma   90.00
#
_symmetry.space_group_name_H-M   'P 1'
#
loop_
_entity.id
_entity.type
_entity.pdbx_description
1 polymer ?
#
loop_
_entity_poly.entity_id
_entity_poly.type
_entity_poly.pdbx_seq_one_letter_code
_entity_poly.pdbx_strand_id
1 'polypeptide(L)'
;MASKSSVSSGLRQAFDKYSKFGKSHAQLTDHSELRIGSAGIQKMMKDCSLINSKYTSQLLDNDIARVLGKLTTGTPEAGCPHYPKGTKTFEIKGFKLLIDRIAESKGVSADEILAKINENEGPSLTKVTEIANKDITDRMTDTSQYTGTHKERFDEEGHGKGKEGRSDDVDKTGYVQGFKGDNQSR
;
A
#
# COMPACT_ATOMS: atom_id res chain seq x y z
N MET A 1 6.24 -26.13 28.84
CA MET A 1 6.42 -24.66 28.76
C MET A 1 6.78 -24.13 27.35
N ALA A 2 6.82 -24.96 26.31
CA ALA A 2 7.23 -24.54 24.96
C ALA A 2 6.09 -24.01 24.05
N SER A 3 4.81 -24.16 24.40
CA SER A 3 3.71 -23.76 23.48
C SER A 3 3.38 -22.27 23.50
N LYS A 4 3.51 -21.57 24.65
CA LYS A 4 3.16 -20.14 24.75
C LYS A 4 4.07 -19.20 23.94
N SER A 5 5.34 -19.54 23.76
CA SER A 5 6.29 -18.71 23.00
C SER A 5 6.04 -18.79 21.49
N SER A 6 5.77 -19.99 20.96
CA SER A 6 5.49 -20.23 19.54
C SER A 6 4.18 -19.57 19.09
N VAL A 7 3.14 -19.59 19.93
CA VAL A 7 1.86 -18.93 19.62
C VAL A 7 2.02 -17.41 19.53
N SER A 8 2.87 -16.82 20.38
CA SER A 8 3.13 -15.38 20.40
C SER A 8 4.00 -14.88 19.23
N SER A 9 4.88 -15.73 18.71
CA SER A 9 5.70 -15.40 17.52
C SER A 9 4.87 -15.48 16.24
N GLY A 10 3.98 -16.48 16.11
CA GLY A 10 3.03 -16.56 15.01
C GLY A 10 2.11 -15.34 14.95
N LEU A 11 1.60 -14.89 16.10
CA LEU A 11 0.76 -13.70 16.20
C LEU A 11 1.46 -12.45 15.64
N ARG A 12 2.74 -12.29 15.96
CA ARG A 12 3.53 -11.15 15.50
C ARG A 12 3.76 -11.19 14.00
N GLN A 13 4.02 -12.38 13.44
CA GLN A 13 4.16 -12.55 11.99
C GLN A 13 2.86 -12.27 11.24
N ALA A 14 1.73 -12.80 11.74
CA ALA A 14 0.42 -12.49 11.19
C ALA A 14 0.14 -10.98 11.26
N PHE A 15 0.35 -10.36 12.42
CA PHE A 15 0.19 -8.93 12.61
C PHE A 15 1.05 -8.11 11.63
N ASP A 16 2.32 -8.49 11.43
CA ASP A 16 3.21 -7.78 10.49
C ASP A 16 2.73 -7.91 9.04
N LYS A 17 2.23 -9.09 8.63
CA LYS A 17 1.62 -9.31 7.31
C LYS A 17 0.40 -8.41 7.11
N TYR A 18 -0.54 -8.41 8.05
CA TYR A 18 -1.76 -7.60 7.98
C TYR A 18 -1.50 -6.09 8.17
N SER A 19 -0.43 -5.71 8.87
CA SER A 19 -0.02 -4.31 9.05
C SER A 19 0.65 -3.72 7.80
N LYS A 20 1.35 -4.55 7.03
CA LYS A 20 1.92 -4.17 5.71
C LYS A 20 0.88 -4.17 4.60
N PHE A 21 -0.16 -4.98 4.75
CA PHE A 21 -1.20 -5.14 3.74
C PHE A 21 -1.94 -3.82 3.47
N GLY A 22 -1.93 -3.38 2.20
CA GLY A 22 -2.58 -2.15 1.75
C GLY A 22 -1.81 -0.86 2.01
N LYS A 23 -0.59 -0.91 2.56
CA LYS A 23 0.29 0.26 2.69
C LYS A 23 1.28 0.34 1.54
N SER A 24 1.54 1.55 1.06
CA SER A 24 2.60 1.79 0.09
C SER A 24 3.99 1.68 0.73
N HIS A 25 5.02 1.46 -0.08
CA HIS A 25 6.39 1.37 0.42
C HIS A 25 6.83 2.64 1.19
N ALA A 26 6.35 3.82 0.79
CA ALA A 26 6.62 5.09 1.48
C ALA A 26 5.98 5.13 2.88
N GLN A 27 4.75 4.64 3.03
CA GLN A 27 4.07 4.58 4.34
C GLN A 27 4.70 3.57 5.30
N LEU A 28 5.55 2.68 4.79
CA LEU A 28 6.25 1.66 5.57
C LEU A 28 7.57 2.19 6.16
N THR A 29 8.16 3.23 5.58
CA THR A 29 9.44 3.81 6.01
C THR A 29 9.30 4.92 7.06
N ASP A 30 8.12 5.55 7.15
CA ASP A 30 7.90 6.74 7.98
C ASP A 30 7.61 6.42 9.47
N HIS A 31 7.29 5.17 9.79
CA HIS A 31 6.97 4.74 11.16
C HIS A 31 7.82 3.52 11.51
N SER A 32 8.78 3.68 12.44
CA SER A 32 9.69 2.60 12.87
C SER A 32 8.97 1.42 13.52
N GLU A 33 7.69 1.57 13.85
CA GLU A 33 6.83 0.52 14.37
C GLU A 33 5.61 0.29 13.48
N LEU A 34 5.42 -0.97 13.07
CA LEU A 34 4.29 -1.40 12.27
C LEU A 34 2.99 -1.27 13.10
N ARG A 35 2.06 -0.43 12.64
CA ARG A 35 0.74 -0.26 13.27
C ARG A 35 -0.41 -0.69 12.36
N ILE A 36 -1.38 -1.41 12.89
CA ILE A 36 -2.55 -1.86 12.13
C ILE A 36 -3.79 -1.00 12.43
N GLY A 37 -4.59 -0.67 11.42
CA GLY A 37 -5.86 0.06 11.60
C GLY A 37 -7.05 -0.88 11.80
N SER A 38 -8.22 -0.30 12.09
CA SER A 38 -9.49 -1.05 12.23
C SER A 38 -9.82 -1.91 11.01
N ALA A 39 -9.62 -1.40 9.80
CA ALA A 39 -9.85 -2.13 8.55
C ALA A 39 -8.96 -3.38 8.41
N GLY A 40 -7.68 -3.27 8.81
CA GLY A 40 -6.74 -4.40 8.80
C GLY A 40 -7.13 -5.48 9.81
N ILE A 41 -7.55 -5.05 11.01
CA ILE A 41 -8.04 -5.97 12.05
C ILE A 41 -9.35 -6.65 11.60
N GLN A 42 -10.29 -5.89 11.05
CA GLN A 42 -11.52 -6.44 10.48
C GLN A 42 -11.23 -7.49 9.42
N LYS A 43 -10.28 -7.22 8.52
CA LYS A 43 -9.87 -8.17 7.49
C LYS A 43 -9.29 -9.45 8.10
N MET A 44 -8.33 -9.32 9.01
CA MET A 44 -7.74 -10.46 9.72
C MET A 44 -8.80 -11.32 10.43
N MET A 45 -9.77 -10.68 11.10
CA MET A 45 -10.81 -11.40 11.83
C MET A 45 -11.83 -12.08 10.90
N LYS A 46 -12.07 -11.51 9.71
CA LYS A 46 -12.85 -12.17 8.65
C LYS A 46 -12.09 -13.36 8.05
N ASP A 47 -10.83 -13.17 7.70
CA ASP A 47 -9.98 -14.18 7.08
C ASP A 47 -9.76 -15.37 8.03
N CYS A 48 -9.65 -15.13 9.34
CA CYS A 48 -9.58 -16.17 10.36
C CYS A 48 -10.95 -16.81 10.69
N SER A 49 -12.02 -16.44 9.98
CA SER A 49 -13.40 -16.89 10.24
C SER A 49 -13.82 -16.70 11.71
N LEU A 50 -13.33 -15.62 12.34
CA LEU A 50 -13.62 -15.30 13.73
C LEU A 50 -14.88 -14.45 13.89
N ILE A 51 -15.36 -13.86 12.81
CA ILE A 51 -16.66 -13.18 12.74
C ILE A 51 -17.74 -14.23 12.44
N ASN A 52 -18.80 -14.25 13.25
CA ASN A 52 -19.96 -15.13 13.06
C ASN A 52 -21.26 -14.35 13.29
N SER A 53 -22.41 -15.01 13.23
CA SER A 53 -23.71 -14.36 13.45
C SER A 53 -23.88 -13.78 14.87
N LYS A 54 -23.18 -14.35 15.86
CA LYS A 54 -23.22 -13.90 17.26
C LYS A 54 -22.20 -12.78 17.55
N TYR A 55 -21.05 -12.82 16.88
CA TYR A 55 -19.96 -11.86 16.98
C TYR A 55 -19.79 -11.18 15.61
N THR A 56 -20.61 -10.17 15.39
CA THR A 56 -20.71 -9.42 14.13
C THR A 56 -19.55 -8.42 13.98
N SER A 57 -19.34 -7.91 12.76
CA SER A 57 -18.34 -6.86 12.52
C SER A 57 -18.60 -5.59 13.33
N GLN A 58 -19.87 -5.28 13.64
CA GLN A 58 -20.24 -4.14 14.47
C GLN A 58 -19.77 -4.32 15.92
N LEU A 59 -19.90 -5.53 16.47
CA LEU A 59 -19.40 -5.84 17.82
C LEU A 59 -17.88 -5.74 17.89
N LEU A 60 -17.20 -6.21 16.84
CA LEU A 60 -15.76 -6.04 16.71
C LEU A 60 -15.33 -4.57 16.61
N ASP A 61 -16.08 -3.74 15.89
CA ASP A 61 -15.81 -2.30 15.82
C ASP A 61 -16.01 -1.62 17.19
N ASN A 62 -17.05 -2.03 17.93
CA ASN A 62 -17.29 -1.54 19.29
C ASN A 62 -16.17 -1.95 20.25
N ASP A 63 -15.69 -3.21 20.17
CA ASP A 63 -14.57 -3.69 20.97
C ASP A 63 -13.28 -2.95 20.60
N ILE A 64 -13.00 -2.74 19.31
CA ILE A 64 -11.89 -1.92 18.82
C ILE A 64 -11.95 -0.49 19.40
N ALA A 65 -13.10 0.17 19.29
CA ALA A 65 -13.29 1.52 19.81
C ALA A 65 -13.10 1.59 21.33
N ARG A 66 -13.57 0.57 22.05
CA ARG A 66 -13.43 0.48 23.51
C ARG A 66 -11.98 0.27 23.94
N VAL A 67 -11.23 -0.59 23.27
CA VAL A 67 -9.80 -0.79 23.58
C VAL A 67 -9.00 0.46 23.20
N LEU A 68 -9.23 1.08 22.05
CA LEU A 68 -8.58 2.36 21.71
C LEU A 68 -8.93 3.47 22.71
N GLY A 69 -10.19 3.56 23.14
CA GLY A 69 -10.62 4.48 24.18
C GLY A 69 -9.81 4.29 25.47
N LYS A 70 -9.69 3.03 25.94
CA LYS A 70 -8.86 2.72 27.12
C LYS A 70 -7.39 3.08 26.93
N LEU A 71 -6.81 2.81 25.75
CA LEU A 71 -5.40 3.09 25.49
C LEU A 71 -5.11 4.59 25.29
N THR A 72 -6.12 5.41 24.98
CA THR A 72 -5.97 6.86 24.76
C THR A 72 -6.39 7.73 25.93
N THR A 73 -7.36 7.31 26.73
CA THR A 73 -7.89 8.09 27.88
C THR A 73 -7.64 7.43 29.23
N GLY A 74 -7.25 6.15 29.26
CA GLY A 74 -6.94 5.44 30.49
C GLY A 74 -5.68 5.99 31.17
N THR A 75 -5.65 5.90 32.49
CA THR A 75 -4.42 6.13 33.25
C THR A 75 -3.35 5.14 32.78
N PRO A 76 -2.10 5.59 32.54
CA PRO A 76 -1.02 4.69 32.16
C PRO A 76 -0.71 3.75 33.34
N GLU A 77 -1.35 2.59 33.35
CA GLU A 77 -0.93 1.47 34.19
C GLU A 77 0.40 0.92 33.69
N ALA A 78 1.27 0.55 34.62
CA ALA A 78 2.59 0.01 34.33
C ALA A 78 2.47 -1.22 33.41
N GLY A 79 2.93 -1.08 32.15
CA GLY A 79 2.94 -2.16 31.16
C GLY A 79 1.93 -2.02 30.02
N CYS A 80 0.96 -1.12 30.12
CA CYS A 80 -0.01 -0.84 29.05
C CYS A 80 0.47 0.29 28.12
N PRO A 81 0.44 0.12 26.79
CA PRO A 81 0.82 1.18 25.87
C PRO A 81 -0.20 2.33 25.91
N HIS A 82 0.26 3.58 26.07
CA HIS A 82 -0.59 4.76 26.01
C HIS A 82 -0.48 5.38 24.61
N TYR A 83 -1.62 5.61 23.95
CA TYR A 83 -1.67 6.18 22.62
C TYR A 83 -2.10 7.64 22.63
N PRO A 84 -1.56 8.49 21.74
CA PRO A 84 -2.03 9.85 21.60
C PRO A 84 -3.51 9.89 21.21
N LYS A 85 -4.22 10.91 21.70
CA LYS A 85 -5.64 11.12 21.40
C LYS A 85 -5.84 11.24 19.88
N GLY A 86 -6.87 10.55 19.39
CA GLY A 86 -7.19 10.52 17.95
C GLY A 86 -6.47 9.43 17.16
N THR A 87 -5.67 8.58 17.81
CA THR A 87 -5.10 7.39 17.17
C THR A 87 -6.19 6.38 16.79
N LYS A 88 -6.12 5.89 15.56
CA LYS A 88 -7.05 4.89 15.00
C LYS A 88 -6.34 3.58 14.68
N THR A 89 -5.14 3.40 15.21
CA THR A 89 -4.24 2.29 14.90
C THR A 89 -3.72 1.65 16.19
N PHE A 90 -3.38 0.37 16.10
CA PHE A 90 -2.87 -0.44 17.19
C PHE A 90 -1.44 -0.87 16.92
N GLU A 91 -0.65 -0.98 17.98
CA GLU A 91 0.60 -1.73 18.02
C GLU A 91 0.33 -3.16 18.49
N ILE A 92 1.32 -4.05 18.36
CA ILE A 92 1.24 -5.45 18.79
C ILE A 92 0.80 -5.58 20.26
N LYS A 93 1.28 -4.70 21.15
CA LYS A 93 0.91 -4.71 22.56
C LYS A 93 -0.58 -4.41 22.79
N GLY A 94 -1.10 -3.38 22.12
CA GLY A 94 -2.53 -3.03 22.17
C GLY A 94 -3.41 -4.09 21.51
N PHE A 95 -2.89 -4.77 20.48
CA PHE A 95 -3.60 -5.85 19.80
C PHE A 95 -3.80 -7.08 20.69
N LYS A 96 -2.85 -7.41 21.59
CA LYS A 96 -3.05 -8.50 22.57
C LYS A 96 -4.25 -8.23 23.50
N LEU A 97 -4.35 -7.00 24.01
CA LEU A 97 -5.48 -6.57 24.84
C LEU A 97 -6.81 -6.63 24.07
N LEU A 98 -6.78 -6.37 22.77
CA LEU A 98 -7.94 -6.54 21.91
C LEU A 98 -8.34 -8.02 21.79
N ILE A 99 -7.39 -8.93 21.64
CA ILE A 99 -7.68 -10.38 21.59
C ILE A 99 -8.31 -10.87 22.90
N ASP A 100 -7.78 -10.44 24.04
CA ASP A 100 -8.37 -10.78 25.36
C ASP A 100 -9.82 -10.28 25.45
N ARG A 101 -10.09 -9.07 24.94
CA ARG A 101 -11.45 -8.53 24.92
C ARG A 101 -12.37 -9.27 23.96
N ILE A 102 -11.88 -9.66 22.78
CA ILE A 102 -12.64 -10.45 21.81
C ILE A 102 -12.94 -11.84 22.39
N ALA A 103 -12.01 -12.44 23.13
CA ALA A 103 -12.20 -13.69 23.84
C ALA A 103 -13.36 -13.60 24.85
N GLU A 104 -13.41 -12.52 25.65
CA GLU A 104 -14.53 -12.24 26.57
C GLU A 104 -15.86 -12.05 25.82
N SER A 105 -15.88 -11.21 24.78
CA SER A 105 -17.09 -10.91 24.02
C SER A 105 -17.64 -12.12 23.24
N LYS A 106 -16.75 -13.03 22.80
CA LYS A 106 -17.12 -14.23 22.01
C LYS A 106 -17.36 -15.46 22.89
N GLY A 107 -16.86 -15.47 24.13
CA GLY A 107 -16.92 -16.63 25.03
C GLY A 107 -16.01 -17.78 24.58
N VAL A 108 -14.92 -17.48 23.89
CA VAL A 108 -13.95 -18.46 23.36
C VAL A 108 -12.59 -18.16 23.96
N SER A 109 -11.77 -19.19 24.22
CA SER A 109 -10.45 -18.97 24.82
C SER A 109 -9.54 -18.12 23.92
N ALA A 110 -8.74 -17.24 24.53
CA ALA A 110 -7.79 -16.40 23.79
C ALA A 110 -6.79 -17.26 22.98
N ASP A 111 -6.43 -18.44 23.50
CA ASP A 111 -5.55 -19.39 22.83
C ASP A 111 -6.16 -19.97 21.54
N GLU A 112 -7.46 -20.24 21.50
CA GLU A 112 -8.16 -20.69 20.28
C GLU A 112 -8.22 -19.59 19.21
N ILE A 113 -8.39 -18.33 19.63
CA ILE A 113 -8.35 -17.19 18.71
C ILE A 113 -6.95 -17.04 18.11
N LEU A 114 -5.91 -17.16 18.93
CA LEU A 114 -4.52 -17.10 18.50
C LEU A 114 -4.14 -18.25 17.58
N ALA A 115 -4.61 -19.47 17.86
CA ALA A 115 -4.40 -20.62 17.00
C ALA A 115 -4.98 -20.38 15.60
N LYS A 116 -6.21 -19.88 15.50
CA LYS A 116 -6.85 -19.55 14.21
C LYS A 116 -6.14 -18.42 13.46
N ILE A 117 -5.57 -17.45 14.18
CA ILE A 117 -4.75 -16.40 13.56
C ILE A 117 -3.44 -16.98 13.02
N ASN A 118 -2.83 -17.94 13.71
CA ASN A 118 -1.58 -18.58 13.30
C ASN A 118 -1.76 -19.57 12.13
N GLU A 119 -2.90 -20.25 12.06
CA GLU A 119 -3.26 -21.13 10.93
C GLU A 119 -3.50 -20.35 9.63
N ASN A 120 -3.74 -19.04 9.72
CA ASN A 120 -3.98 -18.20 8.57
C ASN A 120 -2.67 -17.69 7.95
N GLU A 121 -2.40 -18.05 6.69
CA GLU A 121 -1.14 -17.74 6.00
C GLU A 121 -0.98 -16.26 5.60
N GLY A 122 -2.04 -15.45 5.69
CA GLY A 122 -2.00 -14.01 5.51
C GLY A 122 -3.21 -13.42 4.78
N PRO A 123 -3.25 -12.08 4.63
CA PRO A 123 -4.37 -11.39 4.00
C PRO A 123 -4.51 -11.78 2.53
N SER A 124 -5.63 -12.42 2.20
CA SER A 124 -5.95 -12.80 0.81
C SER A 124 -6.88 -11.78 0.15
N LEU A 125 -6.75 -11.58 -1.16
CA LEU A 125 -7.64 -10.73 -1.96
C LEU A 125 -8.81 -11.58 -2.48
N THR A 126 -9.67 -12.06 -1.59
CA THR A 126 -10.83 -12.86 -1.98
C THR A 126 -11.86 -11.99 -2.71
N LYS A 127 -12.23 -12.36 -3.94
CA LYS A 127 -13.24 -11.67 -4.79
C LYS A 127 -12.91 -10.24 -5.17
N VAL A 128 -11.64 -9.89 -5.30
CA VAL A 128 -11.26 -8.59 -5.86
C VAL A 128 -11.40 -8.68 -7.39
N THR A 129 -12.17 -7.78 -7.98
CA THR A 129 -12.13 -7.53 -9.42
C THR A 129 -10.73 -7.05 -9.75
N GLU A 130 -9.98 -7.82 -10.53
CA GLU A 130 -8.70 -7.37 -11.04
C GLU A 130 -8.91 -6.02 -11.74
N ILE A 131 -8.31 -4.97 -11.19
CA ILE A 131 -8.27 -3.70 -11.88
C ILE A 131 -7.28 -3.92 -13.01
N ALA A 132 -7.79 -4.15 -14.22
CA ALA A 132 -6.98 -4.18 -15.43
C ALA A 132 -6.46 -2.77 -15.72
N ASN A 133 -5.51 -2.30 -14.90
CA ASN A 133 -4.83 -1.02 -15.08
C ASN A 133 -4.11 -0.96 -16.43
N LYS A 134 -3.81 -2.12 -17.01
CA LYS A 134 -3.17 -2.27 -18.31
C LYS A 134 -3.90 -1.51 -19.42
N ASP A 135 -5.23 -1.58 -19.51
CA ASP A 135 -5.97 -0.89 -20.59
C ASP A 135 -5.91 0.65 -20.47
N ILE A 136 -5.90 1.18 -19.25
CA ILE A 136 -5.82 2.62 -19.04
C ILE A 136 -4.39 3.09 -19.29
N THR A 137 -3.39 2.36 -18.79
CA THR A 137 -1.98 2.70 -19.01
C THR A 137 -1.62 2.60 -20.49
N ASP A 138 -2.08 1.54 -21.17
CA ASP A 138 -1.82 1.33 -22.60
C ASP A 138 -2.39 2.48 -23.42
N ARG A 139 -3.60 2.98 -23.09
CA ARG A 139 -4.17 4.19 -23.72
C ARG A 139 -3.40 5.47 -23.40
N MET A 140 -2.85 5.59 -22.19
CA MET A 140 -2.06 6.76 -21.80
C MET A 140 -0.65 6.77 -22.41
N THR A 141 -0.14 5.60 -22.82
CA THR A 141 1.20 5.43 -23.44
C THR A 141 1.15 5.05 -24.92
N ASP A 142 -0.01 5.15 -25.57
CA ASP A 142 -0.16 4.83 -27.00
C ASP A 142 0.41 5.96 -27.87
N THR A 143 1.63 5.75 -28.36
CA THR A 143 2.35 6.66 -29.26
C THR A 143 1.78 6.65 -30.68
N SER A 144 1.00 5.63 -31.08
CA SER A 144 0.41 5.55 -32.42
C SER A 144 -0.60 6.67 -32.68
N GLN A 145 -1.20 7.20 -31.62
CA GLN A 145 -2.15 8.32 -31.66
C GLN A 145 -1.46 9.69 -31.67
N TYR A 146 -0.14 9.75 -31.53
CA TYR A 146 0.57 11.03 -31.58
C TYR A 146 0.48 11.60 -32.99
N THR A 147 0.23 12.90 -33.12
CA THR A 147 0.11 13.59 -34.41
C THR A 147 0.91 14.88 -34.42
N GLY A 148 1.25 15.36 -35.62
CA GLY A 148 2.05 16.58 -35.80
C GLY A 148 3.38 16.53 -35.02
N THR A 149 3.66 17.59 -34.27
CA THR A 149 4.93 17.79 -33.54
C THR A 149 5.18 16.76 -32.44
N HIS A 150 4.16 16.04 -31.97
CA HIS A 150 4.34 14.98 -30.99
C HIS A 150 5.01 13.73 -31.60
N LYS A 151 4.83 13.45 -32.91
CA LYS A 151 5.55 12.35 -33.57
C LYS A 151 7.05 12.60 -33.69
N GLU A 152 7.42 13.86 -33.93
CA GLU A 152 8.82 14.25 -34.03
C GLU A 152 9.51 14.19 -32.67
N ARG A 153 8.78 14.47 -31.59
CA ARG A 153 9.33 14.58 -30.22
C ARG A 153 9.50 13.25 -29.50
N PHE A 154 8.80 12.19 -29.92
CA PHE A 154 8.77 10.90 -29.22
C PHE A 154 9.10 9.74 -30.19
N ASP A 155 9.70 8.68 -29.69
CA ASP A 155 9.91 7.43 -30.43
C ASP A 155 8.68 6.51 -30.36
N GLU A 156 8.74 5.39 -31.07
CA GLU A 156 7.64 4.41 -31.15
C GLU A 156 7.37 3.76 -29.77
N GLU A 157 8.35 3.76 -28.87
CA GLU A 157 8.26 3.24 -27.50
C GLU A 157 7.75 4.28 -26.49
N GLY A 158 7.60 5.55 -26.89
CA GLY A 158 7.08 6.64 -26.05
C GLY A 158 8.14 7.40 -25.27
N HIS A 159 9.42 7.14 -25.52
CA HIS A 159 10.52 7.93 -24.98
C HIS A 159 10.71 9.21 -25.79
N GLY A 160 10.99 10.31 -25.10
CA GLY A 160 11.25 11.58 -25.77
C GLY A 160 12.60 11.56 -26.48
N LYS A 161 12.63 11.88 -27.78
CA LYS A 161 13.83 12.02 -28.63
C LYS A 161 14.72 13.22 -28.27
N GLY A 162 14.40 13.93 -27.20
CA GLY A 162 15.22 15.03 -26.67
C GLY A 162 15.41 16.18 -27.66
N LYS A 163 16.67 16.49 -27.98
CA LYS A 163 17.06 17.61 -28.86
C LYS A 163 16.73 17.33 -30.32
N GLU A 164 16.93 16.10 -30.77
CA GLU A 164 16.69 15.65 -32.15
C GLU A 164 15.21 15.84 -32.53
N GLY A 165 14.29 15.45 -31.65
CA GLY A 165 12.85 15.63 -31.88
C GLY A 165 12.32 17.07 -31.72
N ARG A 166 13.20 18.05 -31.48
CA ARG A 166 12.85 19.47 -31.32
C ARG A 166 13.61 20.40 -32.27
N SER A 167 14.52 19.86 -33.08
CA SER A 167 15.38 20.65 -33.96
C SER A 167 14.90 20.53 -35.40
N ASP A 168 14.56 21.65 -36.03
CA ASP A 168 14.35 21.72 -37.49
C ASP A 168 15.72 21.94 -38.14
N ASP A 169 16.50 20.87 -38.30
CA ASP A 169 17.78 20.94 -39.00
C ASP A 169 17.52 21.10 -40.51
N VAL A 170 17.45 22.36 -40.96
CA VAL A 170 17.36 22.71 -42.38
C VAL A 170 18.74 22.57 -43.02
N ASP A 171 18.84 21.75 -44.07
CA ASP A 171 20.06 21.58 -44.87
C ASP A 171 20.50 22.93 -45.48
N LYS A 172 21.61 23.50 -44.98
CA LYS A 172 22.17 24.79 -45.41
C LYS A 172 23.00 24.71 -46.70
N THR A 173 22.76 23.71 -47.55
CA THR A 173 23.59 23.47 -48.75
C THR A 173 23.13 24.29 -49.97
N GLY A 174 22.00 25.01 -49.89
CA GLY A 174 21.37 25.66 -51.05
C GLY A 174 21.69 27.13 -51.31
N TYR A 175 22.39 27.86 -50.42
CA TYR A 175 22.66 29.29 -50.64
C TYR A 175 24.09 29.54 -51.10
N VAL A 176 24.31 29.50 -52.41
CA VAL A 176 25.58 29.87 -53.05
C VAL A 176 25.57 31.38 -53.32
N GLN A 177 26.28 32.15 -52.51
CA GLN A 177 26.36 33.60 -52.66
C GLN A 177 27.40 33.96 -53.75
N GLY A 178 26.92 34.23 -54.96
CA GLY A 178 27.60 35.06 -55.97
C GLY A 178 28.71 34.41 -56.78
N PHE A 179 28.45 34.22 -58.07
CA PHE A 179 29.46 34.00 -59.12
C PHE A 179 30.56 35.09 -59.04
N LYS A 180 31.79 34.72 -58.67
CA LYS A 180 32.98 35.56 -58.93
C LYS A 180 33.45 35.23 -60.35
N GLY A 181 33.02 36.04 -61.31
CA GLY A 181 33.56 35.97 -62.66
C GLY A 181 35.04 36.32 -62.65
N ASP A 182 35.87 35.41 -63.16
CA ASP A 182 37.27 35.66 -63.49
C ASP A 182 37.34 36.71 -64.60
N ASN A 183 37.41 37.98 -64.21
CA ASN A 183 37.84 39.05 -65.11
C ASN A 183 39.38 39.12 -65.10
N GLN A 184 40.03 38.21 -65.83
CA GLN A 184 41.40 38.45 -66.29
C GLN A 184 41.33 39.02 -67.70
N SER A 185 41.36 40.35 -67.77
CA SER A 185 41.59 41.10 -69.01
C SER A 185 43.07 41.00 -69.40
N ARG A 186 43.29 40.61 -70.67
CA ARG A 186 44.40 40.96 -71.58
C ARG A 186 45.84 40.98 -71.05
#